data_AF-A0A0N1LPP4-F1
#
_entry.id   AF-A0A0N1LPP4-F1
#
_cell.length_a   1.000
_cell.length_b   1.000
_cell.length_c   1.000
_cell.angle_alpha   90.00
_cell.angle_beta   90.00
_cell.angle_gamma   90.00
#
_symmetry.space_group_name_H-M   'P 1'
#
loop_
_entity.id
_entity.type
_entity.pdbx_description
1 polymer ?
#
loop_
_entity_poly.entity_id
_entity_poly.type
_entity_poly.pdbx_seq_one_letter_code
_entity_poly.pdbx_strand_id
1 'polypeptide(L)' 'MADCRFANDEAGIAALADWAGCHGAGLVVMEASGGVEQDAFPALWQAGMPCALNNPKAVRRFAEAMGRLEKT' A
#
# COMPACT_ATOMS: atom_id res chain seq x y z
N MET A 1 3.59 18.48 -5.89
CA MET A 1 2.82 17.22 -6.03
C MET A 1 1.37 17.58 -5.84
N ALA A 2 0.52 17.30 -6.82
CA ALA A 2 -0.92 17.56 -6.69
C ALA A 2 -1.48 16.62 -5.63
N ASP A 3 -2.28 17.16 -4.70
CA ASP A 3 -3.02 16.35 -3.72
C ASP A 3 -4.09 15.56 -4.47
N CYS A 4 -3.94 14.23 -4.52
CA CYS A 4 -4.85 13.33 -5.24
C CYS A 4 -5.56 12.48 -4.19
N ARG A 5 -6.88 12.65 -4.06
CA ARG A 5 -7.71 11.86 -3.13
C ARG A 5 -8.72 11.03 -3.91
N PHE A 6 -8.78 9.75 -3.59
CA PHE A 6 -9.72 8.80 -4.16
C PHE A 6 -10.69 8.29 -3.08
N ALA A 7 -11.88 7.89 -3.49
CA ALA A 7 -12.82 7.21 -2.60
C ALA A 7 -12.32 5.80 -2.27
N ASN A 8 -12.63 5.30 -1.06
CA ASN A 8 -12.35 3.92 -0.68
C ASN A 8 -13.48 2.98 -1.12
N ASP A 9 -13.80 3.03 -2.40
CA ASP A 9 -14.73 2.14 -3.08
C ASP A 9 -14.06 1.59 -4.35
N GLU A 10 -14.69 0.59 -4.99
CA GLU A 10 -14.11 -0.09 -6.15
C GLU A 10 -13.71 0.89 -7.28
N ALA A 11 -14.54 1.91 -7.53
CA ALA A 11 -14.30 2.91 -8.57
C ALA A 11 -13.12 3.83 -8.22
N GLY A 12 -13.03 4.29 -6.98
CA GLY A 12 -11.93 5.09 -6.48
C GLY A 12 -10.61 4.32 -6.45
N ILE A 13 -10.65 3.02 -6.14
CA ILE A 13 -9.47 2.16 -6.14
C ILE A 13 -8.97 1.90 -7.58
N ALA A 14 -9.88 1.71 -8.54
CA ALA A 14 -9.52 1.61 -9.95
C ALA A 14 -8.87 2.91 -10.47
N ALA A 15 -9.41 4.07 -10.09
CA ALA A 15 -8.82 5.37 -10.44
C ALA A 15 -7.44 5.59 -9.81
N LEU A 16 -7.23 5.12 -8.57
CA LEU A 16 -5.92 5.11 -7.92
C LEU A 16 -4.92 4.23 -8.68
N ALA A 17 -5.33 3.04 -9.12
CA ALA A 17 -4.48 2.13 -9.89
C ALA A 17 -4.05 2.75 -11.24
N ASP A 18 -4.99 3.35 -11.97
CA ASP A 18 -4.70 4.03 -13.23
C ASP A 18 -3.76 5.23 -13.03
N TRP A 19 -4.03 6.04 -12.00
CA TRP A 19 -3.17 7.17 -11.64
C TRP A 19 -1.76 6.70 -11.28
N ALA A 20 -1.64 5.65 -10.47
CA ALA A 20 -0.35 5.07 -10.09
C ALA A 20 0.41 4.52 -11.31
N GLY A 21 -0.30 3.85 -12.23
CA GLY A 21 0.25 3.37 -13.49
C GLY A 21 0.74 4.50 -14.41
N CYS A 22 -0.05 5.56 -14.56
CA CYS A 22 0.33 6.76 -15.32
C CYS A 22 1.59 7.44 -14.76
N HIS A 23 1.83 7.34 -13.46
CA HIS A 23 3.03 7.87 -12.81
C HIS A 23 4.19 6.86 -12.76
N GLY A 24 4.05 5.68 -13.37
CA GLY A 24 5.08 4.66 -13.45
C GLY A 24 5.34 3.94 -12.11
N ALA A 25 4.37 3.91 -11.20
CA ALA A 25 4.51 3.20 -9.94
C ALA A 25 4.48 1.68 -10.16
N GLY A 26 5.54 0.99 -9.72
CA GLY A 26 5.61 -0.47 -9.76
C GLY A 26 5.05 -1.18 -8.53
N LEU A 27 4.69 -0.44 -7.48
CA LEU A 27 4.17 -0.97 -6.22
C LEU A 27 3.38 0.09 -5.46
N VAL A 28 2.17 -0.26 -5.02
CA VAL A 28 1.36 0.56 -4.10
C VAL A 28 1.49 -0.02 -2.69
N VAL A 29 1.99 0.77 -1.74
CA VAL A 29 2.15 0.35 -0.34
C VAL A 29 1.09 1.05 0.52
N MET A 30 0.36 0.25 1.31
CA MET A 30 -0.66 0.74 2.23
C MET A 30 -0.23 0.49 3.67
N GLU A 31 -0.44 1.46 4.56
CA GLU A 31 -0.18 1.29 5.99
C GLU A 31 -1.35 0.57 6.66
N ALA A 32 -1.10 -0.61 7.23
CA ALA A 32 -2.13 -1.46 7.85
C ALA A 32 -2.47 -0.99 9.29
N SER A 33 -3.13 0.17 9.41
CA SER A 33 -3.35 0.83 10.71
C SER A 33 -4.83 1.02 11.09
N GLY A 34 -5.80 0.78 10.20
CA GLY A 34 -7.17 1.24 10.45
C GLY A 34 -8.33 0.56 9.72
N GLY A 35 -8.11 -0.53 8.99
CA GLY A 35 -9.14 -1.33 8.33
C GLY A 35 -9.48 -0.91 6.89
N VAL A 36 -9.13 0.30 6.48
CA VAL A 36 -9.32 0.83 5.11
C VAL A 36 -8.64 -0.05 4.07
N GLU A 37 -7.49 -0.62 4.45
CA GLU A 37 -6.72 -1.51 3.60
C GLU A 37 -7.42 -2.81 3.17
N GLN A 38 -8.48 -3.24 3.88
CA GLN A 38 -9.14 -4.52 3.64
C GLN A 38 -9.89 -4.56 2.30
N ASP A 39 -10.47 -3.44 1.85
CA ASP A 39 -11.14 -3.34 0.55
C ASP A 39 -10.18 -2.89 -0.55
N ALA A 40 -9.23 -2.02 -0.22
CA ALA A 40 -8.24 -1.50 -1.17
C ALA A 40 -7.28 -2.58 -1.69
N PHE A 41 -6.81 -3.48 -0.83
CA PHE A 41 -5.88 -4.54 -1.21
C PHE A 41 -6.43 -5.52 -2.26
N PRO A 42 -7.59 -6.18 -2.06
CA PRO A 42 -8.13 -7.10 -3.06
C PRO A 42 -8.51 -6.38 -4.36
N ALA A 43 -9.01 -5.15 -4.31
CA ALA A 43 -9.37 -4.41 -5.51
C ALA A 43 -8.15 -3.96 -6.34
N LEU A 44 -7.06 -3.50 -5.70
CA LEU A 44 -5.80 -3.21 -6.40
C LEU A 44 -5.19 -4.47 -7.03
N TRP A 45 -5.26 -5.59 -6.30
CA TRP A 45 -4.80 -6.88 -6.80
C TRP A 45 -5.59 -7.33 -8.04
N GLN A 46 -6.92 -7.21 -8.01
CA GLN A 46 -7.77 -7.52 -9.17
C GLN A 46 -7.50 -6.58 -10.35
N ALA A 47 -7.14 -5.32 -10.09
CA ALA A 47 -6.72 -4.37 -11.12
C ALA A 47 -5.32 -4.66 -11.70
N GLY A 48 -4.63 -5.72 -11.25
CA GLY A 48 -3.30 -6.10 -11.71
C GLY A 48 -2.18 -5.19 -11.19
N MET A 49 -2.47 -4.35 -10.20
CA MET A 49 -1.49 -3.45 -9.59
C MET A 49 -0.78 -4.18 -8.44
N PRO A 50 0.56 -4.31 -8.46
CA PRO A 50 1.29 -4.85 -7.33
C PRO A 50 1.02 -3.99 -6.09
N CYS A 51 0.53 -4.63 -5.02
CA CYS A 51 0.22 -3.94 -3.76
C CYS A 51 0.78 -4.68 -2.55
N ALA A 52 1.23 -3.92 -1.54
CA ALA A 52 1.78 -4.47 -0.30
C ALA A 52 1.18 -3.77 0.93
N LEU A 53 0.88 -4.56 1.97
CA LEU A 53 0.48 -4.05 3.27
C LEU A 53 1.71 -3.90 4.15
N ASN A 54 2.09 -2.65 4.40
CA ASN A 54 3.10 -2.35 5.40
C ASN A 54 2.43 -2.30 6.77
N ASN A 55 2.59 -3.37 7.55
CA ASN A 55 2.27 -3.35 8.96
C ASN A 55 3.53 -2.89 9.71
N PRO A 56 3.56 -1.68 10.30
CA PRO A 56 4.73 -1.16 10.99
C PRO A 56 5.19 -2.07 12.16
N LYS A 57 4.27 -2.83 12.78
CA LYS A 57 4.65 -3.85 13.78
C LYS A 57 5.35 -5.05 13.13
N ALA A 58 4.92 -5.46 11.94
CA ALA A 58 5.55 -6.58 11.22
C ALA A 58 6.92 -6.19 10.67
N VAL A 59 7.09 -4.98 10.14
CA VAL A 59 8.40 -4.48 9.69
C VAL A 59 9.38 -4.35 10.86
N ARG A 60 8.92 -3.81 12.01
CA ARG A 60 9.76 -3.73 13.20
C ARG A 60 10.17 -5.12 13.71
N ARG A 61 9.22 -6.06 13.80
CA ARG A 61 9.52 -7.44 14.22
C ARG A 61 10.38 -8.20 13.19
N PHE A 62 10.23 -7.92 11.90
CA PHE A 62 11.06 -8.49 10.85
C PHE A 62 12.49 -7.92 10.91
N ALA A 63 12.66 -6.62 11.13
CA ALA A 63 13.97 -6.01 11.35
C ALA A 63 14.66 -6.58 12.62
N GLU A 64 13.90 -6.74 13.70
CA GLU A 64 14.35 -7.41 14.94
C GLU A 64 14.75 -8.88 14.68
N ALA A 65 13.95 -9.64 13.92
CA ALA A 65 14.21 -11.05 13.61
C ALA A 65 15.36 -11.27 12.60
N MET A 66 15.58 -10.33 11.69
CA MET A 66 16.70 -10.32 10.74
C MET A 66 18.03 -9.90 11.38
N GLY A 67 18.05 -9.65 12.70
CA GLY A 67 19.25 -9.24 13.44
C GLY A 67 19.76 -7.84 13.06
N ARG A 68 18.98 -7.08 12.27
CA ARG A 68 19.29 -5.70 11.92
C ARG A 68 18.71 -4.81 13.00
N LEU A 69 19.27 -4.97 14.19
CA LEU A 69 19.22 -3.95 15.21
C LEU A 69 19.96 -2.76 14.63
N GLU A 70 19.25 -1.75 14.15
CA GLU A 70 19.86 -0.44 13.92
C GLU A 70 20.33 0.06 15.28
N LYS A 71 21.61 -0.20 15.57
CA LYS A 71 22.32 0.56 16.59
C LYS A 71 22.60 1.93 15.99
N THR A 72 21.81 2.88 16.48
CA THR A 72 22.08 4.33 16.61
C THR A 72 21.95 5.16 15.34
#